data_AF-A0A7S2B0Z8-F1
#
_entry.id   AF-A0A7S2B0Z8-F1
#
_cell.length_a   1.000
_cell.length_b   1.000
_cell.length_c   1.000
_cell.angle_alpha   90.00
_cell.angle_beta   90.00
_cell.angle_gamma   90.00
#
_symmetry.space_group_name_H-M   'P 1'
#
loop_
_entity.id
_entity.type
_entity.pdbx_description
1 polymer ?
#
loop_
_entity_poly.entity_id
_entity_poly.type
_entity_poly.pdbx_seq_one_letter_code
_entity_poly.pdbx_strand_id
1 'polypeptide(L)'
;ASSVESCEQCPEGTWSSKLAANTSSTCVACEAGKWSPVKGATRGSACIDCPRGFYSETVGASEQISCLKCPAGTYSSKSGASDSTTCKACPAGTYQPIEGAANDKLCIRCSP
;
A
#
# COMPACT_ATOMS: atom_id res chain seq x y z
N ALA A 1 -33.71 -20.28 -20.58
CA ALA A 1 -32.55 -20.48 -19.71
C ALA A 1 -31.95 -19.11 -19.45
N SER A 2 -32.21 -18.55 -18.26
CA SER A 2 -31.71 -17.23 -17.90
C SER A 2 -30.21 -17.35 -17.63
N SER A 3 -29.40 -17.07 -18.63
CA SER A 3 -27.98 -16.84 -18.45
C SER A 3 -27.84 -15.50 -17.72
N VAL A 4 -27.92 -15.54 -16.40
CA VAL A 4 -27.28 -14.50 -15.57
C VAL A 4 -25.79 -14.67 -15.82
N GLU A 5 -25.32 -14.04 -16.89
CA GLU A 5 -23.90 -13.86 -17.18
C GLU A 5 -23.32 -13.17 -15.94
N SER A 6 -22.63 -13.95 -15.12
CA SER A 6 -22.02 -13.48 -13.90
C SER A 6 -21.03 -12.39 -14.30
N CYS A 7 -21.40 -11.13 -14.06
CA CYS A 7 -20.44 -10.04 -14.11
C CYS A 7 -19.40 -10.34 -13.02
N GLU A 8 -18.31 -11.00 -13.41
CA GLU A 8 -17.20 -11.26 -12.51
C GLU A 8 -16.58 -9.91 -12.17
N GLN A 9 -16.87 -9.43 -10.96
CA GLN A 9 -16.26 -8.21 -10.45
C GLN A 9 -14.80 -8.48 -10.16
N CYS A 10 -13.94 -7.52 -10.53
CA CYS A 10 -12.53 -7.57 -10.17
C CYS A 10 -12.38 -7.83 -8.67
N PRO A 11 -11.52 -8.79 -8.26
CA PRO A 11 -11.27 -9.01 -6.85
C PRO A 11 -10.66 -7.76 -6.20
N GLU A 12 -10.74 -7.72 -4.88
CA GLU A 12 -9.96 -6.78 -4.07
C GLU A 12 -8.47 -6.80 -4.46
N GLY A 13 -7.80 -5.67 -4.28
CA GLY A 13 -6.46 -5.42 -4.76
C GLY A 13 -6.36 -5.20 -6.27
N THR A 14 -7.48 -5.23 -7.00
CA THR A 14 -7.50 -4.99 -8.45
C THR A 14 -8.63 -4.05 -8.87
N TRP A 15 -8.53 -3.46 -10.06
CA TRP A 15 -9.54 -2.57 -10.63
C TRP A 15 -9.62 -2.69 -12.16
N SER A 16 -10.72 -2.30 -12.78
CA SER A 16 -10.82 -2.25 -14.25
C SER A 16 -11.67 -1.09 -14.75
N SER A 17 -11.19 -0.35 -15.75
CA SER A 17 -11.94 0.75 -16.37
C SER A 17 -13.00 0.32 -17.39
N LYS A 18 -13.11 -0.97 -17.72
CA LYS A 18 -14.08 -1.48 -18.68
C LYS A 18 -15.36 -1.93 -17.97
N LEU A 19 -16.52 -1.46 -18.46
CA LEU A 19 -17.83 -2.00 -18.10
C LEU A 19 -17.86 -3.49 -18.50
N ALA A 20 -18.29 -4.37 -17.59
CA ALA A 20 -18.38 -5.82 -17.82
C ALA A 20 -17.00 -6.49 -18.10
N ALA A 21 -16.03 -6.24 -17.22
CA ALA A 21 -14.77 -6.99 -17.14
C ALA A 21 -15.04 -8.45 -16.68
N ASN A 22 -15.67 -9.26 -17.53
CA ASN A 22 -16.15 -10.61 -17.19
C ASN A 22 -15.03 -11.65 -17.11
N THR A 23 -13.78 -11.22 -17.12
CA THR A 23 -12.62 -12.09 -16.99
C THR A 23 -11.59 -11.41 -16.10
N SER A 24 -11.09 -12.16 -15.11
CA SER A 24 -9.97 -11.79 -14.23
C SER A 24 -8.77 -11.19 -14.98
N SER A 25 -8.58 -11.56 -16.26
CA SER A 25 -7.54 -11.05 -17.16
C SER A 25 -7.68 -9.58 -17.60
N THR A 26 -8.78 -8.90 -17.27
CA THR A 26 -8.95 -7.44 -17.52
C THR A 26 -8.82 -6.57 -16.27
N CYS A 27 -8.57 -7.20 -15.12
CA CYS A 27 -8.35 -6.51 -13.86
C CYS A 27 -6.87 -6.11 -13.73
N VAL A 28 -6.65 -4.83 -13.47
CA VAL A 28 -5.34 -4.23 -13.22
C VAL A 28 -5.08 -4.29 -11.72
N ALA A 29 -3.99 -4.92 -11.32
CA ALA A 29 -3.59 -4.96 -9.93
C ALA A 29 -3.18 -3.56 -9.41
N CYS A 30 -3.46 -3.29 -8.14
CA CYS A 30 -2.85 -2.16 -7.46
C CYS A 30 -1.33 -2.33 -7.43
N GLU A 31 -0.61 -1.27 -7.79
CA GLU A 31 0.86 -1.28 -7.77
C GLU A 31 1.38 -1.51 -6.34
N ALA A 32 2.64 -1.94 -6.24
CA ALA A 32 3.34 -2.01 -4.96
C ALA A 32 3.27 -0.64 -4.24
N GLY A 33 3.10 -0.70 -2.92
CA GLY A 33 2.88 0.46 -2.07
C GLY A 33 1.41 0.89 -1.99
N LYS A 34 0.49 0.19 -2.68
CA LYS A 34 -0.95 0.47 -2.63
C LYS A 34 -1.74 -0.80 -2.33
N TRP A 35 -2.94 -0.62 -1.81
CA TRP A 35 -3.89 -1.69 -1.51
C TRP A 35 -5.33 -1.26 -1.85
N SER A 36 -6.24 -2.20 -2.08
CA SER A 36 -7.65 -1.87 -2.33
C SER A 36 -8.58 -2.92 -1.72
N PRO A 37 -9.44 -2.57 -0.75
CA PRO A 37 -10.43 -3.50 -0.22
C PRO A 37 -11.70 -3.56 -1.10
N VAL A 38 -11.73 -2.80 -2.20
CA VAL A 38 -12.94 -2.61 -3.00
C VAL A 38 -13.05 -3.69 -4.06
N LYS A 39 -13.97 -4.65 -3.84
CA LYS A 39 -14.39 -5.60 -4.87
C LYS A 39 -15.15 -4.87 -5.99
N GLY A 40 -14.82 -5.18 -7.24
CA GLY A 40 -15.43 -4.58 -8.41
C GLY A 40 -14.99 -3.14 -8.67
N ALA A 41 -13.81 -2.73 -8.17
CA ALA A 41 -13.30 -1.39 -8.39
C ALA A 41 -13.22 -1.07 -9.90
N THR A 42 -13.78 0.06 -10.29
CA THR A 42 -13.86 0.47 -11.71
C THR A 42 -12.75 1.45 -12.11
N ARG A 43 -11.90 1.85 -11.17
CA ARG A 43 -10.88 2.89 -11.36
C ARG A 43 -9.67 2.65 -10.46
N GLY A 44 -8.48 3.03 -10.93
CA GLY A 44 -7.24 2.90 -10.18
C GLY A 44 -7.17 3.77 -8.93
N SER A 45 -8.03 4.79 -8.81
CA SER A 45 -8.18 5.57 -7.57
C SER A 45 -8.72 4.76 -6.39
N ALA A 46 -9.22 3.53 -6.63
CA ALA A 46 -9.54 2.59 -5.56
C ALA A 46 -8.29 2.02 -4.87
N CYS A 47 -7.11 2.09 -5.50
CA CYS A 47 -5.84 1.71 -4.91
C CYS A 47 -5.37 2.81 -3.95
N ILE A 48 -5.50 2.54 -2.66
CA ILE A 48 -5.15 3.39 -1.53
C ILE A 48 -3.65 3.26 -1.27
N ASP A 49 -2.96 4.40 -1.15
CA ASP A 49 -1.55 4.42 -0.77
C ASP A 49 -1.30 3.88 0.63
N CYS A 50 -0.22 3.12 0.80
CA CYS A 50 0.33 2.87 2.12
C CYS A 50 0.69 4.20 2.78
N PRO A 51 0.33 4.38 4.07
CA PRO A 51 0.59 5.63 4.77
C PRO A 51 2.09 5.86 4.94
N ARG A 52 2.47 7.10 5.23
CA ARG A 52 3.85 7.44 5.57
C ARG A 52 4.33 6.63 6.76
N GLY A 53 5.60 6.23 6.72
CA GLY A 53 6.19 5.30 7.68
C GLY A 53 5.94 3.84 7.34
N PHE A 54 5.26 3.54 6.24
CA PHE A 54 4.99 2.18 5.78
C PHE A 54 5.37 2.01 4.32
N TYR A 55 5.58 0.77 3.91
CA TYR A 55 5.86 0.35 2.53
C TYR A 55 5.15 -0.97 2.22
N SER A 56 4.93 -1.31 0.95
CA SER A 56 4.41 -2.62 0.58
C SER A 56 5.01 -3.07 -0.75
N GLU A 57 5.67 -4.23 -0.76
CA GLU A 57 6.21 -4.84 -1.97
C GLU A 57 5.15 -5.67 -2.71
N THR A 58 3.97 -5.83 -2.11
CA THR A 58 2.89 -6.67 -2.64
C THR A 58 2.12 -5.93 -3.72
N VAL A 59 2.24 -6.41 -4.96
CA VAL A 59 1.36 -6.01 -6.06
C VAL A 59 0.00 -6.70 -5.88
N GLY A 60 -1.09 -5.94 -6.05
CA GLY A 60 -2.44 -6.47 -5.91
C GLY A 60 -2.87 -6.67 -4.47
N ALA A 61 -2.30 -5.93 -3.51
CA ALA A 61 -2.70 -6.04 -2.11
C ALA A 61 -4.17 -5.66 -1.91
N SER A 62 -4.91 -6.52 -1.22
CA SER A 62 -6.33 -6.28 -0.90
C SER A 62 -6.52 -5.50 0.40
N GLU A 63 -5.54 -5.57 1.32
CA GLU A 63 -5.69 -5.08 2.68
C GLU A 63 -4.54 -4.17 3.11
N GLN A 64 -4.84 -3.24 4.02
CA GLN A 64 -3.85 -2.33 4.58
C GLN A 64 -2.74 -3.06 5.34
N ILE A 65 -3.00 -4.28 5.84
CA ILE A 65 -2.00 -5.07 6.56
C ILE A 65 -0.80 -5.45 5.68
N SER A 66 -0.95 -5.41 4.36
CA SER A 66 0.17 -5.56 3.42
C SER A 66 1.15 -4.38 3.45
N CYS A 67 0.76 -3.24 4.03
CA CYS A 67 1.67 -2.15 4.34
C CYS A 67 2.49 -2.49 5.59
N LEU A 68 3.77 -2.81 5.38
CA LEU A 68 4.75 -3.09 6.41
C LEU A 68 5.30 -1.79 6.99
N LYS A 69 5.55 -1.77 8.31
CA LYS A 69 6.12 -0.60 8.99
C LYS A 69 7.61 -0.46 8.66
N CYS A 70 8.08 0.77 8.52
CA CYS A 70 9.51 1.04 8.57
C CYS A 70 10.08 0.62 9.94
N PRO A 71 11.23 -0.08 9.97
CA PRO A 71 11.80 -0.59 11.20
C PRO A 71 12.23 0.53 12.16
N ALA A 72 12.34 0.20 13.44
CA ALA A 72 12.88 1.12 14.45
C ALA A 72 14.26 1.66 14.02
N GLY A 73 14.54 2.91 14.39
CA GLY A 73 15.71 3.66 13.93
C GLY A 73 15.56 4.28 12.54
N THR A 74 14.45 4.05 11.84
CA THR A 74 14.17 4.61 10.52
C THR A 74 12.81 5.33 10.45
N TYR A 75 12.61 6.12 9.40
CA TYR A 75 11.36 6.78 9.07
C TYR A 75 11.13 6.81 7.55
N SER A 76 9.89 6.88 7.09
CA SER A 76 9.57 7.15 5.68
C SER A 76 8.57 8.28 5.56
N SER A 77 8.92 9.33 4.82
CA SER A 77 8.03 10.45 4.52
C SER A 77 7.20 10.25 3.26
N LYS A 78 7.43 9.16 2.52
CA LYS A 78 6.74 8.85 1.27
C LYS A 78 5.49 8.02 1.56
N SER A 79 4.33 8.48 1.09
CA SER A 79 3.14 7.63 0.94
C SER A 79 3.25 6.81 -0.33
N GLY A 80 2.64 5.63 -0.36
CA GLY A 80 2.71 4.77 -1.54
C GLY A 80 4.11 4.21 -1.77
N ALA A 81 4.87 3.96 -0.70
CA ALA A 81 6.20 3.38 -0.82
C ALA A 81 6.10 1.91 -1.22
N SER A 82 6.72 1.56 -2.35
CA SER A 82 6.75 0.19 -2.87
C SER A 82 7.75 -0.71 -2.15
N ASP A 83 8.74 -0.15 -1.45
CA ASP A 83 9.85 -0.93 -0.91
C ASP A 83 10.43 -0.30 0.36
N SER A 84 11.11 -1.13 1.15
CA SER A 84 11.76 -0.76 2.42
C SER A 84 12.89 0.26 2.26
N THR A 85 13.43 0.43 1.05
CA THR A 85 14.50 1.42 0.74
C THR A 85 14.07 2.87 1.00
N THR A 86 12.76 3.12 1.08
CA THR A 86 12.20 4.43 1.43
C THR A 86 12.30 4.75 2.93
N CYS A 87 12.55 3.74 3.76
CA CYS A 87 12.81 3.88 5.19
C CYS A 87 14.23 4.41 5.41
N LYS A 88 14.33 5.71 5.67
CA LYS A 88 15.58 6.41 5.91
C LYS A 88 15.97 6.32 7.38
N ALA A 89 17.25 6.09 7.66
CA ALA A 89 17.76 6.15 9.02
C ALA A 89 17.52 7.53 9.66
N CYS A 90 17.25 7.53 10.97
CA CYS A 90 17.23 8.75 11.76
C CYS A 90 18.56 9.51 11.66
N PRO A 91 18.55 10.84 11.70
CA PRO A 91 19.77 11.65 11.71
C PRO A 91 20.74 11.24 12.84
N ALA A 92 22.04 11.45 12.61
CA ALA A 92 23.06 11.15 13.61
C ALA A 92 22.75 11.84 14.96
N GLY A 93 22.92 11.09 16.07
CA GLY A 93 22.57 11.55 17.41
C GLY A 93 21.07 11.50 17.73
N THR A 94 20.25 10.91 16.86
CA THR A 94 18.84 10.63 17.11
C THR A 94 18.50 9.17 16.82
N TYR A 95 17.43 8.68 17.42
CA TYR A 95 16.93 7.33 17.25
C TYR A 95 15.40 7.33 17.32
N GLN A 96 14.77 6.37 16.64
CA GLN A 96 13.34 6.15 16.69
C GLN A 96 13.08 4.80 17.37
N PRO A 97 12.53 4.75 18.61
CA PRO A 97 12.28 3.49 19.30
C PRO A 97 11.08 2.70 18.76
N ILE A 98 10.15 3.33 18.03
CA ILE A 98 8.97 2.66 17.50
C ILE A 98 9.03 2.50 15.98
N GLU A 99 8.52 1.39 15.48
CA GLU A 99 8.34 1.19 14.04
C GLU A 99 7.29 2.15 13.46
N GLY A 100 7.34 2.42 12.16
CA GLY A 100 6.30 3.16 11.46
C GLY A 100 6.41 4.68 11.53
N ALA A 101 7.61 5.23 11.80
CA ALA A 101 7.78 6.69 11.85
C ALA A 101 7.55 7.35 10.47
N ALA A 102 6.63 8.30 10.42
CA ALA A 102 6.22 8.99 9.20
C ALA A 102 7.14 10.16 8.77
N ASN A 103 8.08 10.55 9.64
CA ASN A 103 9.04 11.63 9.42
C ASN A 103 10.17 11.61 10.46
N ASP A 104 11.20 12.39 10.17
CA ASP A 104 12.41 12.59 10.96
C ASP A 104 12.15 13.28 12.32
N LYS A 105 11.09 14.08 12.45
CA LYS A 105 10.77 14.76 13.73
C LYS A 105 10.39 13.79 14.83
N LEU A 106 10.02 12.56 14.48
CA LEU A 106 9.75 11.50 15.45
C LEU A 106 11.04 10.85 15.98
N CYS A 107 12.20 11.12 15.37
CA CYS A 107 13.48 10.68 15.89
C CYS A 107 13.84 11.50 17.13
N ILE A 108 13.96 10.83 18.27
CA ILE A 108 14.32 11.43 19.55
C ILE A 108 15.84 11.49 19.68
N ARG A 109 16.37 12.50 20.38
CA ARG A 109 17.82 12.59 20.62
C ARG A 109 18.27 11.45 21.53
N CYS A 110 19.44 10.88 21.21
CA CYS A 110 20.09 9.95 22.12
C CYS A 110 20.52 10.72 23.38
N SER A 111 20.15 10.21 24.56
CA SER A 111 20.74 10.71 25.81
C SER A 111 22.17 10.20 25.95
N PRO A 112 23.08 11.01 26.52
CA PRO A 112 24.46 10.63 26.81
C PRO A 112 24.54 9.54 27.90
#